data_AF-M3J2L4-F1
#
_entry.id   AF-M3J2L4-F1
#
_cell.length_a   1.000
_cell.length_b   1.000
_cell.length_c   1.000
_cell.angle_alpha   90.00
_cell.angle_beta   90.00
_cell.angle_gamma   90.00
#
_symmetry.space_group_name_H-M   'P 1'
#
loop_
_entity.id
_entity.type
_entity.pdbx_description
1 polymer ?
#
loop_
_entity_poly.entity_id
_entity_poly.type
_entity_poly.pdbx_seq_one_letter_code
_entity_poly.pdbx_strand_id
1 'polypeptide(L)'
;MSSTRFIKPLQEYLASKSDFSIIYNSSSSFINPNTQRICVLDSSFNPPHLGHYALIEESLTKNYDNIPIANKVVLLLLSVKNADKVHPKPEPFETRLELMYLMANDLAKKYPVNVSIGLTNHAKFVDKSLSILNYIKNTEAANHPDIKLTFLVGFDTLVRIFNPKYYLPDKLSNSLEQFMKNTDLFCLTRTDKAFTVDEQSQYVNNIKNGGHEEIPPHWSDNIYLLENLGNEHDLIATISSSAIRKQIGEGNEDWKPEVLSEITEYIVQNNLYKH
;
A
#
# COMPACT_ATOMS: atom_id res chain seq x y z
N MET A 1 -4.14 26.13 -9.86
CA MET A 1 -5.35 25.59 -10.53
C MET A 1 -5.51 24.17 -10.04
N SER A 2 -6.67 23.81 -9.48
CA SER A 2 -6.92 22.42 -9.04
C SER A 2 -6.82 21.49 -10.27
N SER A 3 -5.93 20.49 -10.21
CA SER A 3 -5.76 19.53 -11.31
C SER A 3 -7.03 18.69 -11.46
N THR A 4 -7.51 18.56 -12.69
CA THR A 4 -8.76 17.85 -13.01
C THR A 4 -8.52 16.42 -13.50
N ARG A 5 -7.27 15.94 -13.49
CA ARG A 5 -6.85 14.67 -14.11
C ARG A 5 -7.69 13.49 -13.64
N PHE A 6 -7.98 13.45 -12.34
CA PHE A 6 -8.65 12.31 -11.72
C PHE A 6 -10.15 12.47 -11.52
N ILE A 7 -10.75 13.61 -11.86
CA ILE A 7 -12.20 13.83 -11.70
C ILE A 7 -12.98 12.82 -12.54
N LYS A 8 -12.70 12.76 -13.86
CA LYS A 8 -13.42 11.88 -14.77
C LYS A 8 -13.17 10.40 -14.49
N PRO A 9 -11.92 9.91 -14.35
CA PRO A 9 -11.67 8.50 -14.00
C PRO A 9 -12.31 8.07 -12.68
N LEU A 10 -12.30 8.94 -11.66
CA LEU A 10 -12.98 8.66 -10.39
C LEU A 10 -14.49 8.56 -10.57
N GLN A 11 -15.11 9.51 -11.29
CA GLN A 11 -16.55 9.48 -11.57
C GLN A 11 -16.95 8.25 -12.36
N GLU A 12 -16.17 7.87 -13.37
CA GLU A 12 -16.40 6.65 -14.15
C GLU A 12 -16.32 5.40 -13.27
N TYR A 13 -15.33 5.32 -12.38
CA TYR A 13 -15.22 4.22 -11.42
C TYR A 13 -16.42 4.16 -10.46
N LEU A 14 -16.79 5.29 -9.84
CA LEU A 14 -17.91 5.38 -8.90
C LEU A 14 -19.27 5.08 -9.54
N ALA A 15 -19.44 5.39 -10.83
CA ALA A 15 -20.63 5.07 -11.60
C ALA A 15 -20.64 3.62 -12.14
N SER A 16 -19.46 2.97 -12.19
CA SER A 16 -19.32 1.60 -12.68
C SER A 16 -19.80 0.57 -11.64
N LYS A 17 -20.00 -0.67 -12.11
CA LYS A 17 -20.20 -1.85 -11.22
C LYS A 17 -18.89 -2.54 -10.84
N SER A 18 -17.74 -2.01 -11.28
CA SER A 18 -16.44 -2.61 -11.01
C SER A 18 -16.08 -2.45 -9.53
N ASP A 19 -15.48 -3.48 -8.96
CA ASP A 19 -14.96 -3.46 -7.59
C ASP A 19 -13.47 -3.08 -7.51
N PHE A 20 -12.77 -3.11 -8.65
CA PHE A 20 -11.41 -2.63 -8.83
C PHE A 20 -11.20 -2.07 -10.25
N SER A 21 -10.44 -0.98 -10.36
CA SER A 21 -9.99 -0.42 -11.65
C SER A 21 -8.64 0.27 -11.51
N ILE A 22 -7.82 0.19 -12.56
CA ILE A 22 -6.65 1.05 -12.75
C ILE A 22 -7.08 2.36 -13.41
N ILE A 23 -6.66 3.49 -12.85
CA ILE A 23 -6.99 4.84 -13.36
C ILE A 23 -5.78 5.62 -13.86
N TYR A 24 -4.57 5.12 -13.59
CA TYR A 24 -3.32 5.68 -14.09
C TYR A 24 -2.23 4.62 -14.11
N ASN A 25 -1.37 4.69 -15.12
CA ASN A 25 -0.14 3.92 -15.25
C ASN A 25 0.99 4.87 -15.66
N SER A 26 2.19 4.69 -15.11
CA SER A 26 3.38 5.39 -15.62
C SER A 26 3.86 4.82 -16.97
N SER A 27 3.46 3.59 -17.31
CA SER A 27 3.71 2.91 -18.59
C SER A 27 2.42 2.75 -19.42
N SER A 28 2.53 2.20 -20.63
CA SER A 28 1.40 2.01 -21.56
C SER A 28 0.34 1.01 -21.08
N SER A 29 0.68 0.11 -20.17
CA SER A 29 -0.21 -0.93 -19.63
C SER A 29 0.04 -1.12 -18.13
N PHE A 30 -0.89 -1.79 -17.44
CA PHE A 30 -0.76 -2.11 -16.01
C PHE A 30 0.33 -3.16 -15.77
N ILE A 31 0.34 -4.22 -16.58
CA ILE A 31 1.34 -5.29 -16.55
C ILE A 31 1.89 -5.53 -17.96
N ASN A 32 2.96 -6.31 -18.04
CA ASN A 32 3.55 -6.77 -19.30
C ASN A 32 3.86 -8.29 -19.22
N PRO A 33 4.24 -8.95 -20.33
CA PRO A 33 4.50 -10.40 -20.35
C PRO A 33 5.59 -10.88 -19.38
N ASN A 34 6.52 -10.01 -18.97
CA ASN A 34 7.57 -10.31 -18.01
C ASN A 34 7.18 -9.99 -16.56
N THR A 35 5.99 -9.42 -16.32
CA THR A 35 5.53 -9.11 -14.97
C THR A 35 5.35 -10.41 -14.18
N GLN A 36 6.06 -10.51 -13.06
CA GLN A 36 6.02 -11.66 -12.15
C GLN A 36 5.40 -11.29 -10.79
N ARG A 37 5.51 -10.02 -10.36
CA ARG A 37 5.01 -9.59 -9.06
C ARG A 37 4.39 -8.19 -9.10
N ILE A 38 3.31 -8.00 -8.35
CA ILE A 38 2.70 -6.69 -8.12
C ILE A 38 2.83 -6.34 -6.63
N CYS A 39 3.60 -5.31 -6.34
CA CYS A 39 3.77 -4.74 -5.00
C CYS A 39 2.64 -3.74 -4.75
N VAL A 40 1.69 -4.09 -3.89
CA VAL A 40 0.47 -3.33 -3.63
C VAL A 40 0.62 -2.54 -2.33
N LEU A 41 0.66 -1.22 -2.41
CA LEU A 41 0.56 -0.35 -1.24
C LEU A 41 -0.87 0.18 -1.12
N ASP A 42 -1.63 -0.37 -0.16
CA ASP A 42 -2.97 0.11 0.18
C ASP A 42 -2.90 1.12 1.34
N SER A 43 -3.34 2.35 1.11
CA SER A 43 -3.34 3.40 2.12
C SER A 43 -4.38 4.48 1.83
N SER A 44 -4.62 5.35 2.81
CA SER A 44 -5.47 6.53 2.63
C SER A 44 -4.80 7.63 1.81
N PHE A 45 -3.47 7.64 1.73
CA PHE A 45 -2.63 8.64 1.04
C PHE A 45 -3.06 10.08 1.32
N ASN A 46 -3.12 10.45 2.61
CA ASN A 46 -3.70 11.73 3.05
C ASN A 46 -2.81 12.54 4.01
N PRO A 47 -1.60 12.99 3.59
CA PRO A 47 -0.99 12.82 2.27
C PRO A 47 -0.09 11.56 2.18
N PRO A 48 0.31 11.12 0.97
CA PRO A 48 1.48 10.26 0.79
C PRO A 48 2.73 10.92 1.41
N HIS A 49 3.65 10.10 1.91
CA HIS A 49 4.81 10.56 2.70
C HIS A 49 6.00 9.61 2.55
N LEU A 50 7.17 9.99 3.07
CA LEU A 50 8.40 9.22 2.90
C LEU A 50 8.33 7.82 3.53
N GLY A 51 7.56 7.62 4.60
CA GLY A 51 7.28 6.25 5.10
C GLY A 51 6.62 5.32 4.05
N HIS A 52 5.68 5.83 3.25
CA HIS A 52 5.10 5.07 2.13
C HIS A 52 6.15 4.82 1.04
N TYR A 53 6.97 5.83 0.76
CA TYR A 53 8.02 5.77 -0.25
C TYR A 53 9.07 4.71 0.10
N ALA A 54 9.60 4.75 1.32
CA ALA A 54 10.59 3.78 1.81
C ALA A 54 10.06 2.35 1.76
N LEU A 55 8.80 2.14 2.16
CA LEU A 55 8.17 0.83 2.08
C LEU A 55 8.12 0.27 0.64
N ILE A 56 7.85 1.11 -0.35
CA ILE A 56 7.92 0.73 -1.77
C ILE A 56 9.37 0.47 -2.18
N GLU A 57 10.27 1.41 -1.89
CA GLU A 57 11.69 1.34 -2.26
C GLU A 57 12.37 0.07 -1.76
N GLU A 58 12.20 -0.27 -0.48
CA GLU A 58 12.73 -1.48 0.12
C GLU A 58 12.13 -2.74 -0.53
N SER A 59 10.84 -2.72 -0.88
CA SER A 59 10.19 -3.86 -1.56
C SER A 59 10.72 -4.09 -2.99
N LEU A 60 11.27 -3.05 -3.61
CA LEU A 60 11.89 -3.15 -4.93
C LEU A 60 13.35 -3.59 -4.82
N THR A 61 14.10 -3.00 -3.89
CA THR A 61 15.57 -3.09 -3.88
C THR A 61 16.12 -4.26 -3.07
N LYS A 62 15.40 -4.79 -2.06
CA LYS A 62 15.95 -5.79 -1.13
C LYS A 62 16.02 -7.24 -1.64
N ASN A 63 15.71 -7.50 -2.91
CA ASN A 63 15.78 -8.82 -3.56
C ASN A 63 15.34 -10.03 -2.69
N TYR A 64 14.36 -9.84 -1.80
CA TYR A 64 13.87 -10.86 -0.87
C TYR A 64 13.16 -12.02 -1.58
N ASP A 65 12.75 -11.79 -2.83
CA ASP A 65 11.96 -12.68 -3.67
C ASP A 65 12.72 -13.17 -4.92
N ASN A 66 13.98 -12.76 -5.11
CA ASN A 66 14.77 -13.04 -6.32
C ASN A 66 14.11 -12.58 -7.63
N ILE A 67 13.21 -11.59 -7.58
CA ILE A 67 12.54 -11.04 -8.77
C ILE A 67 13.20 -9.70 -9.15
N PRO A 68 13.69 -9.56 -10.40
CA PRO A 68 14.23 -8.28 -10.88
C PRO A 68 13.21 -7.15 -10.79
N ILE A 69 13.66 -5.92 -10.49
CA ILE A 69 12.79 -4.73 -10.41
C ILE A 69 11.98 -4.54 -11.71
N ALA A 70 12.58 -4.79 -12.87
CA ALA A 70 11.92 -4.68 -14.18
C ALA A 70 10.74 -5.66 -14.38
N ASN A 71 10.67 -6.72 -13.58
CA ASN A 71 9.59 -7.71 -13.59
C ASN A 71 8.56 -7.44 -12.48
N LYS A 72 8.71 -6.34 -11.74
CA LYS A 72 7.78 -5.88 -10.71
C LYS A 72 6.89 -4.74 -11.26
N VAL A 73 5.72 -4.61 -10.67
CA VAL A 73 4.83 -3.46 -10.81
C VAL A 73 4.49 -2.94 -9.42
N VAL A 74 4.42 -1.63 -9.24
CA VAL A 74 3.92 -1.00 -8.01
C VAL A 74 2.48 -0.56 -8.23
N LEU A 75 1.58 -0.94 -7.34
CA LEU A 75 0.19 -0.50 -7.33
C LEU A 75 -0.07 0.33 -6.07
N LEU A 76 -0.28 1.64 -6.23
CA LEU A 76 -0.82 2.50 -5.19
C LEU A 76 -2.34 2.34 -5.18
N LEU A 77 -2.88 1.72 -4.13
CA LEU A 77 -4.28 1.34 -4.05
C LEU A 77 -5.06 2.22 -3.08
N LEU A 78 -6.12 2.86 -3.57
CA LEU A 78 -7.00 3.70 -2.77
C LEU A 78 -8.40 3.07 -2.66
N SER A 79 -8.84 2.78 -1.43
CA SER A 79 -10.21 2.33 -1.19
C SER A 79 -11.18 3.51 -1.11
N VAL A 80 -12.25 3.48 -1.91
CA VAL A 80 -13.28 4.53 -1.94
C VAL A 80 -14.42 4.32 -0.95
N LYS A 81 -14.50 3.12 -0.35
CA LYS A 81 -15.51 2.80 0.69
C LYS A 81 -15.01 2.96 2.11
N ASN A 82 -13.71 3.17 2.32
CA ASN A 82 -13.10 3.41 3.63
C ASN A 82 -13.41 4.82 4.20
N ALA A 83 -14.66 5.27 4.05
CA ALA A 83 -15.20 6.48 4.66
C ALA A 83 -15.68 6.17 6.09
N ASP A 84 -14.81 5.60 6.92
CA ASP A 84 -15.01 5.73 8.36
C ASP A 84 -14.80 7.19 8.74
N LYS A 85 -15.65 7.68 9.64
CA LYS A 85 -15.76 9.06 10.11
C LYS A 85 -14.52 9.47 10.91
N VAL A 86 -13.36 9.55 10.27
CA VAL A 86 -12.14 10.03 10.91
C VAL A 86 -12.24 11.55 10.91
N HIS A 87 -12.47 12.13 12.08
CA HIS A 87 -12.13 13.53 12.31
C HIS A 87 -10.59 13.60 12.48
N PRO A 88 -9.91 14.55 11.81
CA PRO A 88 -10.44 15.53 10.87
C PRO A 88 -10.74 14.93 9.47
N LYS A 89 -11.71 15.53 8.77
CA LYS A 89 -12.22 15.07 7.47
C LYS A 89 -11.04 14.93 6.48
N PRO A 90 -10.86 13.76 5.83
CA PRO A 90 -9.84 13.61 4.80
C PRO A 90 -10.02 14.58 3.64
N GLU A 91 -8.93 14.90 2.94
CA GLU A 91 -9.03 15.62 1.67
C GLU A 91 -9.83 14.79 0.65
N PRO A 92 -10.52 15.45 -0.31
CA PRO A 92 -11.27 14.76 -1.37
C PRO A 92 -10.45 13.70 -2.10
N PHE A 93 -11.12 12.69 -2.66
CA PHE A 93 -10.43 11.60 -3.37
C PHE A 93 -9.58 12.13 -4.51
N GLU A 94 -10.07 13.11 -5.26
CA GLU A 94 -9.39 13.76 -6.37
C GLU A 94 -8.06 14.39 -5.90
N THR A 95 -8.08 15.11 -4.78
CA THR A 95 -6.88 15.69 -4.17
C THR A 95 -5.86 14.61 -3.79
N ARG A 96 -6.32 13.52 -3.16
CA ARG A 96 -5.44 12.42 -2.75
C ARG A 96 -4.86 11.67 -3.94
N LEU A 97 -5.63 11.51 -5.02
CA LEU A 97 -5.16 10.93 -6.28
C LEU A 97 -4.10 11.79 -6.96
N GLU A 98 -4.23 13.12 -6.89
CA GLU A 98 -3.17 14.03 -7.36
C GLU A 98 -1.88 13.87 -6.57
N LEU A 99 -1.96 13.76 -5.24
CA LEU A 99 -0.78 13.52 -4.40
C LEU A 99 -0.16 12.14 -4.66
N MET A 100 -0.98 11.10 -4.87
CA MET A 100 -0.52 9.76 -5.28
C MET A 100 0.17 9.80 -6.64
N TYR A 101 -0.32 10.59 -7.59
CA TYR A 101 0.30 10.77 -8.90
C TYR A 101 1.70 11.39 -8.79
N LEU A 102 1.90 12.38 -7.91
CA LEU A 102 3.23 12.94 -7.68
C LEU A 102 4.21 11.87 -7.19
N MET A 103 3.81 11.07 -6.19
CA MET A 103 4.62 9.93 -5.72
C MET A 103 4.85 8.87 -6.81
N ALA A 104 3.83 8.55 -7.61
CA ALA A 104 3.94 7.55 -8.66
C ALA A 104 4.94 7.96 -9.75
N ASN A 105 4.93 9.22 -10.18
CA ASN A 105 5.89 9.71 -11.17
C ASN A 105 7.30 9.77 -10.60
N ASP A 106 7.47 10.16 -9.34
CA ASP A 106 8.79 10.19 -8.72
C ASP A 106 9.41 8.79 -8.65
N LEU A 107 8.64 7.80 -8.17
CA LEU A 107 9.05 6.40 -8.16
C LEU A 107 9.38 5.86 -9.56
N ALA A 108 8.54 6.16 -10.56
CA ALA A 108 8.76 5.70 -11.94
C ALA A 108 9.96 6.38 -12.62
N LYS A 109 10.38 7.57 -12.16
CA LYS A 109 11.61 8.22 -12.61
C LYS A 109 12.84 7.61 -11.92
N LYS A 110 12.74 7.29 -10.63
CA LYS A 110 13.85 6.77 -9.82
C LYS A 110 14.15 5.30 -10.11
N TYR A 111 13.12 4.49 -10.39
CA TYR A 111 13.23 3.05 -10.57
C TYR A 111 12.72 2.60 -11.94
N PRO A 112 13.32 1.56 -12.54
CA PRO A 112 12.84 0.96 -13.79
C PRO A 112 11.61 0.06 -13.52
N VAL A 113 10.53 0.64 -13.01
CA VAL A 113 9.32 -0.05 -12.56
C VAL A 113 8.08 0.68 -13.08
N ASN A 114 7.05 -0.07 -13.47
CA ASN A 114 5.75 0.52 -13.72
C ASN A 114 5.07 0.85 -12.40
N VAL A 115 4.49 2.05 -12.30
CA VAL A 115 3.73 2.49 -11.12
C VAL A 115 2.33 2.85 -11.55
N SER A 116 1.36 2.20 -10.93
CA SER A 116 -0.06 2.33 -11.24
C SER A 116 -0.84 2.84 -10.05
N ILE A 117 -1.92 3.57 -10.33
CA ILE A 117 -2.89 3.97 -9.31
C ILE A 117 -4.20 3.24 -9.58
N GLY A 118 -4.65 2.52 -8.56
CA GLY A 118 -5.90 1.76 -8.59
C GLY A 118 -6.92 2.25 -7.57
N LEU A 119 -8.19 2.07 -7.89
CA LEU A 119 -9.31 2.28 -6.97
C LEU A 119 -9.93 0.93 -6.62
N THR A 120 -10.36 0.79 -5.36
CA THR A 120 -11.09 -0.39 -4.91
C THR A 120 -12.29 -0.05 -4.02
N ASN A 121 -13.31 -0.88 -4.09
CA ASN A 121 -14.48 -0.84 -3.23
C ASN A 121 -14.32 -1.74 -1.98
N HIS A 122 -13.22 -2.50 -1.92
CA HIS A 122 -13.00 -3.48 -0.88
C HIS A 122 -12.28 -2.90 0.34
N ALA A 123 -12.66 -3.39 1.52
CA ALA A 123 -11.99 -3.06 2.78
C ALA A 123 -10.96 -4.13 3.16
N LYS A 124 -11.32 -5.42 3.05
CA LYS A 124 -10.46 -6.54 3.43
C LYS A 124 -9.41 -6.82 2.36
N PHE A 125 -8.21 -7.21 2.79
CA PHE A 125 -7.08 -7.55 1.91
C PHE A 125 -7.37 -8.75 1.01
N VAL A 126 -8.11 -9.76 1.50
CA VAL A 126 -8.54 -10.91 0.69
C VAL A 126 -9.39 -10.50 -0.51
N ASP A 127 -10.36 -9.60 -0.29
CA ASP A 127 -11.25 -9.15 -1.36
C ASP A 127 -10.50 -8.25 -2.36
N LYS A 128 -9.58 -7.41 -1.87
CA LYS A 128 -8.67 -6.62 -2.72
C LYS A 128 -7.83 -7.53 -3.61
N SER A 129 -7.15 -8.52 -3.03
CA SER A 129 -6.35 -9.50 -3.77
C SER A 129 -7.16 -10.18 -4.86
N LEU A 130 -8.36 -10.67 -4.53
CA LEU A 130 -9.22 -11.36 -5.47
C LEU A 130 -9.64 -10.44 -6.62
N SER A 131 -10.04 -9.20 -6.33
CA SER A 131 -10.46 -8.23 -7.35
C SER A 131 -9.32 -7.85 -8.31
N ILE A 132 -8.09 -7.70 -7.80
CA ILE A 132 -6.89 -7.40 -8.62
C ILE A 132 -6.58 -8.59 -9.55
N LEU A 133 -6.56 -9.81 -9.02
CA LEU A 133 -6.29 -11.02 -9.81
C LEU A 133 -7.38 -11.25 -10.87
N ASN A 134 -8.66 -11.02 -10.53
CA ASN A 134 -9.76 -11.11 -11.48
C ASN A 134 -9.67 -10.04 -12.57
N TYR A 135 -9.30 -8.81 -12.22
CA TYR A 135 -9.07 -7.75 -13.20
C TYR A 135 -7.99 -8.15 -14.20
N ILE A 136 -6.82 -8.59 -13.72
CA ILE A 136 -5.72 -9.06 -14.57
C ILE A 136 -6.19 -10.18 -15.51
N LYS A 137 -6.87 -11.19 -14.97
CA LYS A 137 -7.40 -12.31 -15.75
C LYS A 137 -8.38 -11.88 -16.85
N ASN A 138 -9.18 -10.85 -16.58
CA ASN A 138 -10.24 -10.38 -17.48
C ASN A 138 -9.75 -9.36 -18.52
N THR A 139 -8.78 -8.50 -18.18
CA THR A 139 -8.32 -7.44 -19.09
C THR A 139 -7.07 -7.84 -19.88
N GLU A 140 -6.22 -8.70 -19.33
CA GLU A 140 -4.91 -9.04 -19.89
C GLU A 140 -4.87 -10.50 -20.38
N ALA A 141 -5.95 -10.95 -21.02
CA ALA A 141 -6.33 -12.35 -21.25
C ALA A 141 -5.43 -13.23 -22.14
N ALA A 142 -4.11 -13.00 -22.24
CA ALA A 142 -3.20 -13.91 -22.93
C ALA A 142 -1.79 -13.96 -22.32
N ASN A 143 -1.43 -15.10 -21.73
CA ASN A 143 -0.06 -15.57 -21.47
C ASN A 143 0.76 -14.84 -20.39
N HIS A 144 0.14 -14.32 -19.32
CA HIS A 144 0.92 -13.89 -18.17
C HIS A 144 1.18 -15.06 -17.22
N PRO A 145 2.42 -15.23 -16.72
CA PRO A 145 2.74 -16.24 -15.71
C PRO A 145 1.89 -16.05 -14.44
N ASP A 146 1.90 -17.02 -13.52
CA ASP A 146 1.28 -16.88 -12.20
C ASP A 146 1.84 -15.64 -11.47
N ILE A 147 1.15 -14.50 -11.59
CA ILE A 147 1.53 -13.24 -10.96
C ILE A 147 1.26 -13.35 -9.46
N LYS A 148 2.29 -13.10 -8.67
CA LYS A 148 2.17 -13.03 -7.21
C LYS A 148 1.86 -11.60 -6.76
N LEU A 149 0.91 -11.44 -5.85
CA LEU A 149 0.68 -10.15 -5.20
C LEU A 149 1.57 -10.03 -3.96
N THR A 150 1.97 -8.82 -3.62
CA THR A 150 2.65 -8.55 -2.35
C THR A 150 2.10 -7.30 -1.73
N PHE A 151 1.35 -7.43 -0.64
CA PHE A 151 0.89 -6.27 0.08
C PHE A 151 2.01 -5.70 0.93
N LEU A 152 2.29 -4.44 0.70
CA LEU A 152 3.24 -3.66 1.46
C LEU A 152 2.51 -3.10 2.68
N VAL A 153 2.87 -3.56 3.87
CA VAL A 153 2.12 -3.28 5.09
C VAL A 153 3.06 -2.84 6.23
N GLY A 154 2.53 -2.01 7.14
CA GLY A 154 3.15 -1.84 8.45
C GLY A 154 2.77 -2.97 9.39
N PHE A 155 3.53 -3.14 10.48
CA PHE A 155 3.33 -4.23 11.43
C PHE A 155 1.92 -4.28 12.05
N ASP A 156 1.35 -3.12 12.43
CA ASP A 156 -0.04 -3.05 12.90
C ASP A 156 -1.05 -3.61 11.88
N THR A 157 -0.81 -3.39 10.58
CA THR A 157 -1.65 -3.93 9.51
C THR A 157 -1.43 -5.42 9.35
N LEU A 158 -0.18 -5.91 9.44
CA LEU A 158 0.15 -7.33 9.43
C LEU A 158 -0.60 -8.08 10.55
N VAL A 159 -0.54 -7.58 11.78
CA VAL A 159 -1.27 -8.17 12.93
C VAL A 159 -2.78 -8.13 12.71
N ARG A 160 -3.32 -7.07 12.10
CA ARG A 160 -4.76 -6.98 11.77
C ARG A 160 -5.17 -7.96 10.67
N ILE A 161 -4.34 -8.19 9.65
CA ILE A 161 -4.61 -9.19 8.60
C ILE A 161 -4.75 -10.57 9.24
N PHE A 162 -3.92 -10.90 10.23
CA PHE A 162 -4.01 -12.19 10.92
C PHE A 162 -4.90 -12.17 12.17
N ASN A 163 -5.79 -11.18 12.33
CA ASN A 163 -6.71 -11.13 13.46
C ASN A 163 -8.06 -11.79 13.13
N PRO A 164 -8.42 -12.91 13.78
CA PRO A 164 -9.63 -13.70 13.49
C PRO A 164 -10.94 -12.92 13.56
N LYS A 165 -11.00 -11.87 14.39
CA LYS A 165 -12.23 -11.07 14.56
C LYS A 165 -12.74 -10.46 13.26
N TYR A 166 -11.89 -10.27 12.25
CA TYR A 166 -12.26 -9.72 10.95
C TYR A 166 -12.83 -10.75 9.97
N TYR A 167 -12.80 -12.04 10.33
CA TYR A 167 -13.22 -13.16 9.48
C TYR A 167 -14.48 -13.87 9.97
N LEU A 168 -14.95 -13.53 11.18
CA LEU A 168 -16.19 -14.08 11.71
C LEU A 168 -17.39 -13.86 10.75
N PRO A 169 -18.30 -14.86 10.63
CA PRO A 169 -18.35 -16.10 11.40
C PRO A 169 -17.42 -17.22 10.89
N ASP A 170 -16.71 -17.00 9.79
CA ASP A 170 -15.80 -17.98 9.21
C ASP A 170 -14.48 -18.06 10.02
N LYS A 171 -13.78 -19.20 9.88
CA LYS A 171 -12.42 -19.34 10.41
C LYS A 171 -11.44 -18.53 9.57
N LEU A 172 -10.52 -17.84 10.22
CA LEU A 172 -9.42 -17.10 9.57
C LEU A 172 -8.68 -17.97 8.55
N SER A 173 -8.37 -19.22 8.92
CA SER A 173 -7.70 -20.18 8.04
C SER A 173 -8.44 -20.38 6.71
N ASN A 174 -9.76 -20.49 6.76
CA ASN A 174 -10.60 -20.71 5.57
C ASN A 174 -10.70 -19.43 4.74
N SER A 175 -10.88 -18.28 5.39
CA SER A 175 -11.02 -17.01 4.70
C SER A 175 -9.73 -16.54 4.01
N LEU A 176 -8.57 -16.90 4.56
CA LEU A 176 -7.27 -16.49 4.02
C LEU A 176 -6.54 -17.56 3.20
N GLU A 177 -7.08 -18.78 3.08
CA GLU A 177 -6.39 -19.88 2.38
C GLU A 177 -5.99 -19.50 0.94
N GLN A 178 -6.95 -19.00 0.14
CA GLN A 178 -6.66 -18.60 -1.24
C GLN A 178 -5.82 -17.33 -1.32
N PHE A 179 -5.95 -16.44 -0.33
CA PHE A 179 -5.15 -15.22 -0.24
C PHE A 179 -3.67 -15.58 -0.08
N MET A 180 -3.33 -16.40 0.91
CA MET A 180 -1.94 -16.77 1.23
C MET A 180 -1.27 -17.63 0.14
N LYS A 181 -2.05 -18.35 -0.69
CA LYS A 181 -1.52 -19.07 -1.86
C LYS A 181 -0.95 -18.13 -2.93
N ASN A 182 -1.57 -16.96 -3.13
CA ASN A 182 -1.24 -16.05 -4.23
C ASN A 182 -0.58 -14.74 -3.79
N THR A 183 -0.44 -14.56 -2.48
CA THR A 183 -0.07 -13.27 -1.88
C THR A 183 1.00 -13.44 -0.83
N ASP A 184 2.00 -12.57 -0.92
CA ASP A 184 2.96 -12.33 0.15
C ASP A 184 2.64 -11.05 0.90
N LEU A 185 3.17 -10.94 2.12
CA LEU A 185 3.12 -9.74 2.94
C LEU A 185 4.54 -9.25 3.14
N PHE A 186 4.83 -8.04 2.68
CA PHE A 186 6.11 -7.38 2.92
C PHE A 186 5.93 -6.33 4.01
N CYS A 187 6.64 -6.50 5.12
CA CYS A 187 6.55 -5.66 6.29
C CYS A 187 7.94 -5.11 6.63
N LEU A 188 8.05 -3.78 6.67
CA LEU A 188 9.20 -3.13 7.30
C LEU A 188 8.94 -3.00 8.79
N THR A 189 9.93 -3.37 9.60
CA THR A 189 9.85 -3.12 11.03
C THR A 189 9.84 -1.62 11.29
N ARG A 190 9.13 -1.23 12.35
CA ARG A 190 9.09 0.17 12.80
C ARG A 190 9.54 0.25 14.25
N THR A 191 10.28 1.29 14.58
CA THR A 191 10.48 1.67 15.98
C THR A 191 9.28 2.54 16.36
N ASP A 192 8.22 1.92 16.87
CA ASP A 192 7.05 2.65 17.38
C ASP A 192 6.84 2.40 18.88
N LYS A 193 5.87 3.10 19.47
CA LYS A 193 5.56 2.98 20.90
C LYS A 193 4.81 1.69 21.25
N ALA A 194 4.27 1.00 20.25
CA ALA A 194 3.39 -0.15 20.45
C ALA A 194 4.17 -1.47 20.41
N PHE A 195 5.16 -1.59 19.52
CA PHE A 195 5.96 -2.79 19.35
C PHE A 195 7.44 -2.48 19.11
N THR A 196 8.30 -3.13 19.89
CA THR A 196 9.73 -3.22 19.64
C THR A 196 10.02 -4.06 18.38
N VAL A 197 11.18 -3.86 17.76
CA VAL A 197 11.62 -4.69 16.61
C VAL A 197 11.69 -6.18 16.99
N ASP A 198 12.07 -6.49 18.23
CA ASP A 198 12.11 -7.85 18.75
C ASP A 198 10.71 -8.47 18.84
N GLU A 199 9.71 -7.73 19.33
CA GLU A 199 8.31 -8.21 19.39
C GLU A 199 7.76 -8.49 17.98
N GLN A 200 8.13 -7.67 17.00
CA GLN A 200 7.72 -7.86 15.61
C GLN A 200 8.31 -9.14 15.01
N SER A 201 9.60 -9.37 15.27
CA SER A 201 10.31 -10.57 14.84
C SER A 201 9.79 -11.83 15.55
N GLN A 202 9.51 -11.71 16.86
CA GLN A 202 8.93 -12.80 17.64
C GLN A 202 7.52 -13.17 17.16
N TYR A 203 6.70 -12.22 16.74
CA TYR A 203 5.37 -12.50 16.20
C TYR A 203 5.43 -13.43 14.98
N VAL A 204 6.30 -13.13 14.00
CA VAL A 204 6.47 -13.97 12.80
C VAL A 204 7.08 -15.33 13.15
N ASN A 205 8.05 -15.37 14.06
CA ASN A 205 8.63 -16.61 14.55
C ASN A 205 7.62 -17.49 15.31
N ASN A 206 6.70 -16.88 16.07
CA ASN A 206 5.64 -17.59 16.76
C ASN A 206 4.65 -18.22 15.77
N ILE A 207 4.30 -17.54 14.67
CA ILE A 207 3.51 -18.14 13.58
C ILE A 207 4.26 -19.36 13.02
N LYS A 208 5.53 -19.20 12.66
CA LYS A 208 6.36 -20.27 12.09
C LYS A 208 6.45 -21.52 12.98
N ASN A 209 6.48 -21.32 14.30
CA ASN A 209 6.55 -22.40 15.27
C ASN A 209 5.18 -22.96 15.70
N GLY A 210 4.09 -22.48 15.10
CA GLY A 210 2.72 -22.91 15.43
C GLY A 210 2.20 -22.42 16.77
N GLY A 211 2.72 -21.30 17.27
CA GLY A 211 2.25 -20.64 18.50
C GLY A 211 0.89 -19.94 18.36
N HIS A 212 0.33 -19.86 17.15
CA HIS A 212 -0.99 -19.29 16.88
C HIS A 212 -1.95 -20.37 16.37
N GLU A 213 -2.95 -20.75 17.18
CA GLU A 213 -3.90 -21.83 16.87
C GLU A 213 -4.65 -21.62 15.55
N GLU A 214 -4.98 -20.37 15.21
CA GLU A 214 -5.80 -20.02 14.05
C GLU A 214 -4.99 -19.73 12.78
N ILE A 215 -3.66 -19.60 12.89
CA ILE A 215 -2.78 -19.22 11.77
C ILE A 215 -1.92 -20.44 11.39
N PRO A 216 -2.11 -21.03 10.20
CA PRO A 216 -1.28 -22.13 9.73
C PRO A 216 0.23 -21.76 9.72
N PRO A 217 1.12 -22.60 10.28
CA PRO A 217 2.54 -22.22 10.46
C PRO A 217 3.28 -21.92 9.15
N HIS A 218 2.94 -22.64 8.08
CA HIS A 218 3.54 -22.47 6.76
C HIS A 218 3.24 -21.10 6.11
N TRP A 219 2.24 -20.35 6.61
CA TRP A 219 1.98 -18.99 6.15
C TRP A 219 3.08 -18.00 6.52
N SER A 220 3.95 -18.36 7.47
CA SER A 220 5.16 -17.58 7.75
C SER A 220 6.10 -17.47 6.55
N ASP A 221 6.10 -18.44 5.62
CA ASP A 221 6.93 -18.42 4.41
C ASP A 221 6.50 -17.32 3.42
N ASN A 222 5.29 -16.79 3.58
CA ASN A 222 4.73 -15.69 2.79
C ASN A 222 4.88 -14.33 3.48
N ILE A 223 5.56 -14.25 4.63
CA ILE A 223 5.76 -13.00 5.38
C ILE A 223 7.24 -12.60 5.31
N TYR A 224 7.53 -11.55 4.56
CA TYR A 224 8.84 -10.93 4.49
C TYR A 224 8.91 -9.78 5.51
N LEU A 225 9.43 -10.07 6.71
CA LEU A 225 9.73 -9.06 7.72
C LEU A 225 11.18 -8.59 7.54
N LEU A 226 11.36 -7.33 7.17
CA LEU A 226 12.69 -6.74 7.00
C LEU A 226 12.92 -5.67 8.04
N GLU A 227 14.12 -5.67 8.60
CA GLU A 227 14.54 -4.62 9.53
C GLU A 227 14.78 -3.32 8.77
N ASN A 228 14.18 -2.23 9.25
CA ASN A 228 14.42 -0.90 8.72
C ASN A 228 15.75 -0.34 9.28
N LEU A 229 16.87 -0.99 8.92
CA LEU A 229 18.21 -0.64 9.39
C LEU A 229 18.75 0.58 8.61
N GLY A 230 18.66 1.77 9.20
CA GLY A 230 19.35 2.94 8.69
C GLY A 230 19.17 4.19 9.57
N ASN A 231 20.25 4.93 9.80
CA ASN A 231 20.24 6.15 10.61
C ASN A 231 19.30 7.25 10.06
N GLU A 232 19.05 7.29 8.75
CA GLU A 232 18.04 8.16 8.11
C GLU A 232 16.64 7.52 8.07
N HIS A 233 16.57 6.19 8.14
CA HIS A 233 15.35 5.40 8.06
C HIS A 233 14.58 5.32 9.38
N ASP A 234 15.24 5.51 10.52
CA ASP A 234 14.59 5.55 11.84
C ASP A 234 13.58 6.71 11.96
N LEU A 235 13.90 7.88 11.41
CA LEU A 235 12.96 8.99 11.34
C LEU A 235 11.79 8.65 10.41
N ILE A 236 12.08 8.06 9.24
CA ILE A 236 11.08 7.63 8.26
C ILE A 236 10.09 6.61 8.85
N ALA A 237 10.58 5.71 9.72
CA ALA A 237 9.77 4.72 10.42
C ALA A 237 8.71 5.33 11.34
N THR A 238 8.86 6.58 11.76
CA THR A 238 7.92 7.25 12.67
C THR A 238 6.91 8.15 11.94
N ILE A 239 7.13 8.43 10.66
CA ILE A 239 6.26 9.30 9.86
C ILE A 239 4.86 8.68 9.73
N SER A 240 3.85 9.54 9.87
CA SER A 240 2.46 9.18 9.59
C SER A 240 1.70 10.36 8.99
N SER A 241 0.78 10.08 8.07
CA SER A 241 -0.08 11.11 7.49
C SER A 241 -0.84 11.92 8.56
N SER A 242 -1.22 11.31 9.67
CA SER A 242 -1.92 12.02 10.76
C SER A 242 -1.03 13.02 11.50
N ALA A 243 0.25 12.68 11.72
CA ALA A 243 1.22 13.61 12.29
C ALA A 243 1.47 14.80 11.34
N ILE A 244 1.65 14.53 10.04
CA ILE A 244 1.81 15.56 9.01
C ILE A 244 0.62 16.52 8.99
N ARG A 245 -0.62 16.01 8.95
CA ARG A 245 -1.82 16.86 8.97
C ARG A 245 -1.88 17.72 10.23
N LYS A 246 -1.51 17.16 11.38
CA LYS A 246 -1.47 17.89 12.65
C LYS A 246 -0.45 19.03 12.60
N GLN A 247 0.79 18.75 12.16
CA GLN A 247 1.84 19.76 12.01
C GLN A 247 1.38 20.90 11.08
N ILE A 248 0.74 20.59 9.94
CA ILE A 248 0.21 21.61 9.02
C ILE A 248 -0.88 22.45 9.69
N GLY A 249 -1.84 21.83 10.38
CA GLY A 249 -2.91 22.52 11.09
C GLY A 249 -2.41 23.43 12.22
N GLU A 250 -1.29 23.07 12.85
CA GLU A 250 -0.61 23.86 13.88
C GLU A 250 0.30 24.96 13.30
N GLY A 251 0.41 25.06 11.97
CA GLY A 251 1.29 26.03 11.30
C GLY A 251 2.78 25.70 11.38
N ASN A 252 3.12 24.47 11.76
CA ASN A 252 4.49 23.98 11.77
C ASN A 252 4.95 23.64 10.33
N GLU A 253 6.24 23.79 10.06
CA GLU A 253 6.89 23.45 8.80
C GLU A 253 7.72 22.16 8.85
N ASP A 254 7.85 21.51 10.01
CA ASP A 254 8.62 20.27 10.22
C ASP A 254 8.16 19.10 9.33
N TRP A 255 6.91 19.14 8.85
CA TRP A 255 6.35 18.14 7.93
C TRP A 255 6.95 18.19 6.52
N LYS A 256 7.55 19.32 6.11
CA LYS A 256 8.05 19.51 4.74
C LYS A 256 9.06 18.42 4.33
N PRO A 257 10.08 18.07 5.14
CA PRO A 257 10.98 16.96 4.82
C PRO A 257 10.35 15.57 4.97
N GLU A 258 9.14 15.43 5.51
CA GLU A 258 8.47 14.14 5.68
C GLU A 258 7.74 13.66 4.41
N VAL A 259 7.69 14.48 3.36
CA VAL A 259 7.04 14.20 2.07
C VAL A 259 7.96 14.59 0.90
N LEU A 260 7.60 14.21 -0.33
CA LEU A 260 8.33 14.66 -1.53
C LEU A 260 8.17 16.18 -1.73
N SER A 261 9.19 16.85 -2.26
CA SER A 261 9.18 18.30 -2.52
C SER A 261 7.97 18.74 -3.35
N GLU A 262 7.60 17.99 -4.39
CA GLU A 262 6.43 18.27 -5.23
C GLU A 262 5.11 18.14 -4.45
N ILE A 263 5.05 17.21 -3.48
CA ILE A 263 3.90 17.09 -2.57
C ILE A 263 3.85 18.29 -1.61
N THR A 264 5.00 18.74 -1.09
CA THR A 264 5.10 19.98 -0.29
C THR A 264 4.56 21.18 -1.05
N GLU A 265 5.03 21.38 -2.28
CA GLU A 265 4.58 22.46 -3.15
C GLU A 265 3.08 22.39 -3.41
N TYR A 266 2.56 21.19 -3.71
CA TYR A 266 1.13 21.00 -3.97
C TYR A 266 0.28 21.33 -2.74
N ILE A 267 0.69 20.87 -1.55
CA ILE A 267 0.00 21.14 -0.28
C ILE A 267 -0.03 22.65 0.00
N VAL A 268 1.11 23.34 -0.15
CA VAL A 268 1.24 24.78 0.10
C VAL A 268 0.39 25.59 -0.88
N GLN A 269 0.49 25.29 -2.18
CA GLN A 269 -0.23 26.01 -3.24
C GLN A 269 -1.75 25.88 -3.12
N ASN A 270 -2.24 24.71 -2.69
CA ASN A 270 -3.68 24.43 -2.58
C ASN A 270 -4.22 24.64 -1.16
N ASN A 271 -3.40 25.11 -0.21
CA ASN A 271 -3.78 25.33 1.19
C ASN A 271 -4.44 24.12 1.86
N LEU A 272 -3.92 22.91 1.59
CA LEU A 272 -4.47 21.67 2.14
C LEU A 272 -4.20 21.55 3.65
N TYR A 273 -5.04 20.79 4.36
CA TYR A 273 -4.83 20.41 5.77
C TYR A 273 -4.78 21.54 6.82
N LYS A 274 -5.21 22.76 6.50
CA LYS A 274 -5.21 23.93 7.42
C LYS A 274 -6.44 24.02 8.35
N HIS A 275 -7.12 22.90 8.61
CA HIS A 275 -8.42 22.86 9.31
C HIS A 275 -8.31 22.29 10.73
#